data_AF-A0A534WXZ4-F1
#
_entry.id   AF-A0A534WXZ4-F1
#
_cell.length_a   1.000
_cell.length_b   1.000
_cell.length_c   1.000
_cell.angle_alpha   90.00
_cell.angle_beta   90.00
_cell.angle_gamma   90.00
#
_symmetry.space_group_name_H-M   'P 1'
#
loop_
_entity.id
_entity.type
_entity.pdbx_description
1 polymer ?
#
loop_
_entity_poly.entity_id
_entity_poly.type
_entity_poly.pdbx_seq_one_letter_code
_entity_poly.pdbx_strand_id
1 'polypeptide(L)'
;MASDCGTGGVCTAGRCSAGDATHTGCVTNANCSVGQTCTDSDADCTGGGVCRGHLDCTALYFGAGQPGGVRLPGTVPDYGLTYSKVASCTAGNPNLTPTLDTDVPGPGCPTPAGTPTYGQRHCTSPGCVYGAPLAIPNPASPAIGTCVVNKIADRPGVGTGSAVCSTGAVDSLLLPLDSQVYLTGSSEPVRVCSTCVGGTLGVCGSGTCGGGPRDGLPCTPETSALNASYPTSHDCPPPNAPGDQIVSDCPEASGSFIGCLPVDFNLSSGTQTLTSFATAAQARVFCGFCFDAISGGYESPPHRCTADTDCTNGNFTSCRQHSNGAFRNPFATSISETGTPPNVCIDDGASHPETLVSAFCIPPSYDPIIDPSGELPGPGAVALPGTAKFIP
;
A
#
# COMPACT_ATOMS: atom_id res chain seq x y z
N MET A 1 23.45 -6.65 23.16
CA MET A 1 24.05 -6.23 21.88
C MET A 1 22.90 -5.66 21.08
N ALA A 2 22.80 -4.34 21.03
CA ALA A 2 21.75 -3.60 20.36
C ALA A 2 22.46 -2.68 19.37
N SER A 3 22.26 -2.93 18.09
CA SER A 3 22.85 -2.16 16.99
C SER A 3 21.89 -2.21 15.80
N ASP A 4 20.68 -1.72 16.00
CA ASP A 4 19.68 -1.41 14.97
C ASP A 4 19.30 0.05 15.30
N CYS A 5 19.65 1.12 14.58
CA CYS A 5 19.84 1.30 13.16
C CYS A 5 20.95 2.35 12.92
N GLY A 6 22.11 1.90 12.42
CA GLY A 6 23.16 2.76 11.88
C GLY A 6 23.83 2.05 10.72
N THR A 7 23.79 2.65 9.53
CA THR A 7 24.42 2.17 8.29
C THR A 7 24.22 0.66 8.03
N GLY A 8 23.02 0.26 7.60
CA GLY A 8 22.75 -1.09 7.07
C GLY A 8 22.29 -2.15 8.06
N GLY A 9 21.56 -1.77 9.13
CA GLY A 9 20.91 -2.72 10.04
C GLY A 9 19.56 -3.24 9.50
N VAL A 10 19.27 -4.52 9.75
CA VAL A 10 18.09 -5.25 9.28
C VAL A 10 16.98 -5.15 10.33
N CYS A 11 15.74 -4.85 9.93
CA CYS A 11 14.58 -4.86 10.83
C CYS A 11 14.34 -6.26 11.39
N THR A 12 14.90 -6.55 12.56
CA THR A 12 14.69 -7.83 13.22
C THR A 12 13.38 -7.74 14.03
N ALA A 13 12.33 -8.41 13.53
CA ALA A 13 11.05 -8.64 14.21
C ALA A 13 10.06 -7.47 14.32
N GLY A 14 9.94 -6.60 13.30
CA GLY A 14 8.79 -5.67 13.21
C GLY A 14 8.66 -4.68 14.37
N ARG A 15 9.77 -4.32 15.03
CA ARG A 15 9.79 -3.42 16.19
C ARG A 15 10.36 -2.04 15.84
N CYS A 16 9.70 -1.33 14.93
CA CYS A 16 9.53 0.11 15.17
C CYS A 16 8.06 0.27 15.48
N SER A 17 7.71 0.45 16.75
CA SER A 17 6.34 0.76 17.11
C SER A 17 5.93 2.09 16.47
N ALA A 18 4.68 2.22 16.03
CA ALA A 18 4.10 3.54 15.79
C ALA A 18 4.31 4.41 17.05
N GLY A 19 4.97 5.56 16.90
CA GLY A 19 5.37 6.43 18.02
C GLY A 19 6.79 6.21 18.56
N ASP A 20 7.64 5.43 17.89
CA ASP A 20 9.07 5.41 18.21
C ASP A 20 9.77 6.69 17.72
N ALA A 21 9.81 7.69 18.60
CA ALA A 21 10.47 8.98 18.39
C ALA A 21 11.98 8.87 18.15
N THR A 22 12.60 7.70 18.35
CA THR A 22 14.04 7.51 18.15
C THR A 22 14.45 7.27 16.69
N HIS A 23 13.47 6.98 15.80
CA HIS A 23 13.70 6.62 14.39
C HIS A 23 12.96 7.51 13.39
N THR A 24 12.37 8.61 13.87
CA THR A 24 11.67 9.65 13.11
C THR A 24 12.45 10.94 13.23
N GLY A 25 12.85 11.52 12.09
CA GLY A 25 13.76 12.66 12.02
C GLY A 25 13.28 13.75 11.07
N CYS A 26 13.56 15.01 11.41
CA CYS A 26 13.34 16.13 10.52
C CYS A 26 14.33 16.10 9.34
N VAL A 27 13.81 16.14 8.12
CA VAL A 27 14.61 16.20 6.89
C VAL A 27 14.46 17.56 6.20
N THR A 28 15.62 18.22 6.10
CA THR A 28 16.00 19.39 5.27
C THR A 28 14.98 20.53 5.07
N ASN A 29 15.23 21.64 5.76
CA ASN A 29 15.49 22.94 5.13
C ASN A 29 16.82 23.52 5.71
N ALA A 30 17.35 24.62 5.15
CA ALA A 30 18.63 25.22 5.55
C ALA A 30 18.72 25.72 7.02
N ASN A 31 17.61 25.74 7.75
CA ASN A 31 17.46 26.19 9.13
C ASN A 31 17.14 25.06 10.12
N CYS A 32 17.20 23.78 9.70
CA CYS A 32 16.87 22.63 10.53
C CYS A 32 18.12 21.94 11.09
N SER A 33 18.02 21.40 12.30
CA SER A 33 18.96 20.39 12.79
C SER A 33 18.58 19.04 12.17
N VAL A 34 19.29 18.60 11.13
CA VAL A 34 19.13 17.26 10.55
C VAL A 34 19.29 16.22 11.67
N GLY A 35 18.32 15.30 11.78
CA GLY A 35 18.30 14.27 12.84
C GLY A 35 17.61 14.69 14.14
N GLN A 36 16.98 15.87 14.19
CA GLN A 36 16.03 16.20 15.26
C GLN A 36 14.90 15.18 15.25
N THR A 37 14.66 14.55 16.40
CA THR A 37 13.53 13.66 16.60
C THR A 37 12.22 14.42 16.44
N CYS A 38 11.29 13.88 15.66
CA CYS A 38 9.96 14.43 15.48
C CYS A 38 8.95 13.31 15.68
N THR A 39 7.80 13.60 16.26
CA THR A 39 6.90 12.55 16.74
C THR A 39 5.83 12.23 15.71
N ASP A 40 5.12 13.24 15.19
CA ASP A 40 3.95 13.03 14.31
C ASP A 40 3.63 14.25 13.40
N SER A 41 4.46 15.30 13.42
CA SER A 41 4.13 16.56 12.76
C SER A 41 5.35 17.29 12.23
N ASP A 42 5.23 17.89 11.05
CA ASP A 42 6.22 18.85 10.52
C ASP A 42 6.43 20.05 11.46
N ALA A 43 5.44 20.34 12.33
CA ALA A 43 5.57 21.37 13.36
C ALA A 43 6.61 21.03 14.44
N ASP A 44 6.95 19.75 14.61
CA ASP A 44 8.00 19.31 15.54
C ASP A 44 9.38 19.73 15.03
N CYS A 45 9.51 20.07 13.74
CA CYS A 45 10.73 20.58 13.12
C CYS A 45 10.86 22.09 13.34
N THR A 46 11.37 22.48 14.52
CA THR A 46 11.60 23.87 14.91
C THR A 46 12.67 24.51 14.00
N GLY A 47 12.22 25.25 12.97
CA GLY A 47 13.07 25.75 11.88
C GLY A 47 12.45 25.52 10.48
N GLY A 48 11.36 24.75 10.41
CA GLY A 48 10.71 24.26 9.19
C GLY A 48 11.23 22.86 8.83
N GLY A 49 10.90 22.34 7.65
CA GLY A 49 11.26 20.98 7.23
C GLY A 49 10.10 19.99 7.39
N VAL A 50 10.35 18.71 7.10
CA VAL A 50 9.33 17.66 7.12
C VAL A 50 9.73 16.59 8.11
N CYS A 51 8.82 16.23 9.01
CA CYS A 51 9.01 15.12 9.91
C CYS A 51 8.86 13.81 9.13
N ARG A 52 9.90 12.98 9.12
CA ARG A 52 9.88 11.72 8.38
C ARG A 52 10.34 10.57 9.26
N GLY A 53 9.58 9.48 9.26
CA GLY A 53 10.09 8.17 9.68
C GLY A 53 11.09 7.63 8.66
N HIS A 54 11.93 6.68 9.09
CA HIS A 54 12.57 5.78 8.13
C HIS A 54 11.51 5.14 7.23
N LEU A 55 11.86 4.82 5.98
CA LEU A 55 11.00 4.00 5.12
C LEU A 55 10.88 2.54 5.65
N ASP A 56 11.69 2.14 6.63
CA ASP A 56 11.92 0.72 6.95
C ASP A 56 10.99 0.18 8.05
N CYS A 57 9.90 0.87 8.36
CA CYS A 57 9.02 0.46 9.45
C CYS A 57 7.55 0.46 8.99
N THR A 58 7.11 -0.67 8.41
CA THR A 58 5.70 -1.13 8.36
C THR A 58 4.68 -0.07 7.96
N ALA A 59 4.96 0.70 6.90
CA ALA A 59 4.12 1.82 6.55
C ALA A 59 4.09 2.10 5.05
N LEU A 60 3.03 2.78 4.62
CA LEU A 60 2.81 3.20 3.25
C LEU A 60 3.19 4.68 3.09
N TYR A 61 4.12 4.97 2.21
CA TYR A 61 4.42 6.32 1.73
C TYR A 61 3.89 6.49 0.32
N PHE A 62 3.28 7.63 0.02
CA PHE A 62 2.82 7.92 -1.32
C PHE A 62 2.80 9.43 -1.61
N GLY A 63 2.71 9.76 -2.89
CA GLY A 63 2.58 11.14 -3.36
C GLY A 63 3.93 11.80 -3.67
N ALA A 64 3.83 12.88 -4.43
CA ALA A 64 4.96 13.70 -4.84
C ALA A 64 5.56 14.54 -3.68
N GLY A 65 6.45 15.49 -3.99
CA GLY A 65 7.29 16.14 -2.99
C GLY A 65 6.71 17.38 -2.30
N GLN A 66 5.48 17.81 -2.59
CA GLN A 66 4.81 18.89 -1.86
C GLN A 66 3.94 18.35 -0.71
N PRO A 67 3.59 19.18 0.29
CA PRO A 67 2.67 18.75 1.35
C PRO A 67 1.23 18.62 0.83
N GLY A 68 0.69 17.39 0.88
CA GLY A 68 -0.74 17.12 0.62
C GLY A 68 -1.64 17.27 1.85
N GLY A 69 -2.90 16.85 1.72
CA GLY A 69 -3.87 16.74 2.81
C GLY A 69 -3.70 15.51 3.70
N VAL A 70 -3.10 14.44 3.18
CA VAL A 70 -2.92 13.15 3.88
C VAL A 70 -1.61 13.10 4.67
N ARG A 71 -1.66 12.71 5.95
CA ARG A 71 -0.45 12.47 6.77
C ARG A 71 0.29 11.20 6.32
N LEU A 72 1.62 11.28 6.28
CA LEU A 72 2.50 10.16 5.99
C LEU A 72 3.40 9.85 7.21
N PRO A 73 3.76 8.58 7.43
CA PRO A 73 3.29 7.44 6.63
C PRO A 73 1.84 7.03 6.95
N GLY A 74 1.17 6.44 5.97
CA GLY A 74 -0.10 5.74 6.19
C GLY A 74 0.13 4.41 6.92
N THR A 75 -0.75 4.08 7.86
CA THR A 75 -0.66 2.80 8.58
C THR A 75 -1.21 1.67 7.74
N VAL A 76 -0.42 0.61 7.55
CA VAL A 76 -0.90 -0.63 6.92
C VAL A 76 -1.70 -1.42 7.97
N PRO A 77 -2.94 -1.85 7.67
CA PRO A 77 -3.85 -2.42 8.68
C PRO A 77 -3.55 -3.88 9.06
N ASP A 78 -2.77 -4.63 8.28
CA ASP A 78 -2.54 -6.06 8.56
C ASP A 78 -1.17 -6.57 8.06
N TYR A 79 -0.69 -7.65 8.69
CA TYR A 79 0.51 -8.43 8.33
C TYR A 79 0.09 -9.66 7.50
N GLY A 80 -0.62 -9.41 6.40
CA GLY A 80 -1.41 -10.40 5.68
C GLY A 80 -0.72 -11.75 5.48
N LEU A 81 -1.51 -12.82 5.60
CA LEU A 81 -1.12 -14.16 5.17
C LEU A 81 -1.36 -14.28 3.66
N THR A 82 -0.32 -14.60 2.91
CA THR A 82 -0.41 -14.84 1.47
C THR A 82 0.05 -16.26 1.13
N TYR A 83 -0.74 -16.97 0.31
CA TYR A 83 -0.36 -18.28 -0.22
C TYR A 83 0.17 -18.14 -1.63
N SER A 84 1.36 -18.68 -1.87
CA SER A 84 1.94 -18.76 -3.21
C SER A 84 2.11 -20.22 -3.63
N LYS A 85 1.61 -20.55 -4.82
CA LYS A 85 1.69 -21.90 -5.37
C LYS A 85 3.01 -22.12 -6.10
N VAL A 86 3.64 -23.26 -5.87
CA VAL A 86 4.92 -23.63 -6.49
C VAL A 86 4.65 -24.39 -7.78
N ALA A 87 4.84 -23.72 -8.92
CA ALA A 87 4.59 -24.32 -10.23
C ALA A 87 5.66 -25.35 -10.63
N SER A 88 6.91 -25.04 -10.29
CA SER A 88 8.10 -25.83 -10.61
C SER A 88 9.28 -25.35 -9.76
N CYS A 89 10.40 -26.07 -9.83
CA CYS A 89 11.65 -25.62 -9.22
C CYS A 89 12.75 -25.48 -10.28
N THR A 90 13.45 -24.35 -10.29
CA THR A 90 14.65 -24.13 -11.11
C THR A 90 15.87 -24.15 -10.20
N ALA A 91 16.81 -25.07 -10.43
CA ALA A 91 18.01 -25.22 -9.59
C ALA A 91 17.70 -25.37 -8.07
N GLY A 92 16.58 -25.99 -7.73
CA GLY A 92 16.13 -26.17 -6.34
C GLY A 92 15.32 -25.01 -5.76
N ASN A 93 15.17 -23.90 -6.50
CA ASN A 93 14.41 -22.72 -6.08
C ASN A 93 12.99 -22.72 -6.67
N PRO A 94 11.94 -22.47 -5.86
CA PRO A 94 10.56 -22.39 -6.34
C PRO A 94 10.31 -21.28 -7.38
N ASN A 95 9.66 -21.64 -8.48
CA ASN A 95 8.98 -20.70 -9.38
C ASN A 95 7.51 -20.65 -8.98
N LEU A 96 6.99 -19.45 -8.73
CA LEU A 96 5.65 -19.23 -8.24
C LEU A 96 4.65 -19.04 -9.39
N THR A 97 3.41 -19.45 -9.17
CA THR A 97 2.26 -19.24 -10.06
C THR A 97 1.08 -18.73 -9.23
N PRO A 98 0.08 -18.08 -9.85
CA PRO A 98 -1.17 -17.74 -9.17
C PRO A 98 -1.73 -18.89 -8.34
N THR A 99 -2.00 -18.58 -7.07
CA THR A 99 -2.82 -19.39 -6.19
C THR A 99 -4.27 -19.02 -6.42
N LEU A 100 -5.15 -19.99 -6.69
CA LEU A 100 -6.58 -19.78 -6.78
C LEU A 100 -7.22 -19.71 -5.39
N ASP A 101 -8.43 -19.16 -5.28
CA ASP A 101 -9.19 -19.17 -4.03
C ASP A 101 -9.43 -20.59 -3.51
N THR A 102 -9.68 -21.55 -4.41
CA THR A 102 -9.87 -22.98 -4.11
C THR A 102 -8.59 -23.71 -3.73
N ASP A 103 -7.41 -23.15 -4.04
CA ASP A 103 -6.12 -23.74 -3.64
C ASP A 103 -5.80 -23.45 -2.15
N VAL A 104 -6.45 -22.44 -1.55
CA VAL A 104 -6.22 -22.04 -0.16
C VAL A 104 -6.76 -23.11 0.80
N PRO A 105 -5.94 -23.68 1.71
CA PRO A 105 -6.37 -24.79 2.57
C PRO A 105 -7.43 -24.43 3.61
N GLY A 106 -8.38 -25.34 3.79
CA GLY A 106 -9.41 -25.30 4.84
C GLY A 106 -10.63 -24.43 4.47
N PRO A 107 -11.79 -24.64 5.12
CA PRO A 107 -12.97 -23.82 4.83
C PRO A 107 -12.84 -22.37 5.31
N GLY A 108 -11.77 -22.03 6.04
CA GLY A 108 -11.56 -20.69 6.60
C GLY A 108 -12.66 -20.27 7.57
N CYS A 109 -12.74 -18.97 7.84
CA CYS A 109 -13.93 -18.40 8.45
C CYS A 109 -15.02 -18.19 7.40
N PRO A 110 -16.29 -18.53 7.71
CA PRO A 110 -17.41 -18.15 6.86
C PRO A 110 -17.45 -16.63 6.71
N THR A 111 -17.51 -16.17 5.46
CA THR A 111 -17.59 -14.75 5.17
C THR A 111 -19.02 -14.37 4.80
N PRO A 112 -19.43 -13.12 5.05
CA PRO A 112 -20.75 -12.68 4.63
C PRO A 112 -20.98 -12.70 3.11
N ALA A 113 -22.23 -12.82 2.69
CA ALA A 113 -22.57 -12.71 1.27
C ALA A 113 -22.16 -11.33 0.72
N GLY A 114 -21.54 -11.33 -0.47
CA GLY A 114 -21.05 -10.10 -1.11
C GLY A 114 -19.71 -9.58 -0.58
N THR A 115 -19.03 -10.34 0.28
CA THR A 115 -17.65 -10.06 0.69
C THR A 115 -16.71 -11.16 0.20
N PRO A 116 -15.40 -10.87 0.05
CA PRO A 116 -14.42 -11.86 -0.35
C PRO A 116 -14.45 -13.10 0.55
N THR A 117 -14.43 -14.29 -0.03
CA THR A 117 -14.28 -15.56 0.70
C THR A 117 -12.92 -15.63 1.40
N TYR A 118 -12.76 -16.57 2.33
CA TYR A 118 -11.46 -16.84 2.95
C TYR A 118 -10.36 -17.10 1.90
N GLY A 119 -10.67 -17.92 0.88
CA GLY A 119 -9.74 -18.17 -0.22
C GLY A 119 -9.36 -16.89 -0.95
N GLN A 120 -10.36 -16.05 -1.30
CA GLN A 120 -10.14 -14.77 -1.99
C GLN A 120 -9.27 -13.78 -1.22
N ARG A 121 -9.17 -13.88 0.11
CA ARG A 121 -8.36 -12.98 0.95
C ARG A 121 -6.89 -13.37 1.05
N HIS A 122 -6.56 -14.59 0.64
CA HIS A 122 -5.25 -15.19 0.87
C HIS A 122 -4.59 -15.73 -0.41
N CYS A 123 -5.33 -15.74 -1.52
CA CYS A 123 -4.84 -16.16 -2.83
C CYS A 123 -4.08 -15.04 -3.58
N THR A 124 -3.41 -15.40 -4.68
CA THR A 124 -2.58 -14.50 -5.50
C THR A 124 -3.00 -14.42 -6.96
N SER A 125 -4.16 -14.97 -7.29
CA SER A 125 -4.76 -14.89 -8.63
C SER A 125 -5.54 -13.58 -8.84
N PRO A 126 -5.82 -13.20 -10.09
CA PRO A 126 -6.76 -12.12 -10.38
C PRO A 126 -8.09 -12.37 -9.68
N GLY A 127 -8.65 -11.34 -9.05
CA GLY A 127 -9.88 -11.50 -8.26
C GLY A 127 -9.67 -11.45 -6.75
N CYS A 128 -8.51 -11.92 -6.27
CA CYS A 128 -8.18 -11.95 -4.85
C CYS A 128 -8.03 -10.53 -4.28
N VAL A 129 -8.31 -10.35 -3.00
CA VAL A 129 -8.02 -9.09 -2.29
C VAL A 129 -6.67 -9.20 -1.57
N TYR A 130 -5.97 -8.07 -1.46
CA TYR A 130 -4.65 -8.01 -0.87
C TYR A 130 -4.63 -7.15 0.40
N GLY A 131 -4.41 -7.78 1.55
CA GLY A 131 -4.49 -7.15 2.87
C GLY A 131 -5.90 -6.69 3.23
N ALA A 132 -6.09 -6.18 4.44
CA ALA A 132 -7.36 -5.58 4.87
C ALA A 132 -7.59 -4.19 4.22
N PRO A 133 -8.83 -3.68 4.17
CA PRO A 133 -9.11 -2.34 3.64
C PRO A 133 -8.26 -1.27 4.32
N LEU A 134 -7.60 -0.42 3.53
CA LEU A 134 -6.66 0.59 4.00
C LEU A 134 -7.38 1.92 4.24
N ALA A 135 -7.37 2.37 5.49
CA ALA A 135 -7.92 3.67 5.86
C ALA A 135 -6.89 4.78 5.66
N ILE A 136 -7.22 5.79 4.85
CA ILE A 136 -6.41 6.98 4.61
C ILE A 136 -7.18 8.22 5.09
N PRO A 137 -6.99 8.65 6.34
CA PRO A 137 -7.61 9.88 6.85
C PRO A 137 -7.07 11.13 6.15
N ASN A 138 -7.94 12.13 5.95
CA ASN A 138 -7.53 13.46 5.50
C ASN A 138 -7.57 14.46 6.68
N PRO A 139 -6.49 14.61 7.46
CA PRO A 139 -6.47 15.54 8.58
C PRO A 139 -6.63 17.01 8.19
N ALA A 140 -6.33 17.39 6.93
CA ALA A 140 -6.60 18.73 6.42
C ALA A 140 -8.11 18.97 6.19
N SER A 141 -8.89 17.90 6.06
CA SER A 141 -10.35 17.94 5.94
C SER A 141 -10.96 16.77 6.72
N PRO A 142 -11.03 16.85 8.06
CA PRO A 142 -11.36 15.71 8.92
C PRO A 142 -12.71 15.04 8.64
N ALA A 143 -13.64 15.76 7.99
CA ALA A 143 -14.95 15.25 7.59
C ALA A 143 -14.91 14.23 6.45
N ILE A 144 -13.77 14.10 5.75
CA ILE A 144 -13.58 13.21 4.60
C ILE A 144 -12.31 12.36 4.76
N GLY A 145 -12.32 11.19 4.13
CA GLY A 145 -11.18 10.29 4.05
C GLY A 145 -11.37 9.26 2.96
N THR A 146 -10.34 8.48 2.67
CA THR A 146 -10.37 7.48 1.62
C THR A 146 -10.22 6.08 2.20
N CYS A 147 -11.17 5.19 1.92
CA CYS A 147 -11.00 3.76 2.16
C CYS A 147 -10.53 3.10 0.87
N VAL A 148 -9.42 2.38 0.92
CA VAL A 148 -8.85 1.69 -0.24
C VAL A 148 -9.00 0.19 -0.07
N VAL A 149 -9.61 -0.48 -1.05
CA VAL A 149 -9.65 -1.94 -1.13
C VAL A 149 -8.74 -2.37 -2.26
N ASN A 150 -7.67 -3.11 -1.93
CA ASN A 150 -6.73 -3.60 -2.94
C ASN A 150 -7.22 -4.94 -3.49
N LYS A 151 -7.48 -4.97 -4.80
CA LYS A 151 -7.82 -6.21 -5.52
C LYS A 151 -6.68 -6.55 -6.48
N ILE A 152 -6.30 -7.81 -6.58
CA ILE A 152 -5.30 -8.29 -7.54
C ILE A 152 -5.93 -8.25 -8.93
N ALA A 153 -5.31 -7.47 -9.81
CA ALA A 153 -5.73 -7.20 -11.18
C ALA A 153 -5.27 -8.29 -12.14
N ASP A 154 -6.05 -8.50 -13.21
CA ASP A 154 -5.67 -9.39 -14.30
C ASP A 154 -4.67 -8.69 -15.24
N ARG A 155 -3.38 -8.77 -14.91
CA ARG A 155 -2.28 -8.24 -15.74
C ARG A 155 -1.22 -9.31 -16.01
N PRO A 156 -0.44 -9.18 -17.10
CA PRO A 156 0.57 -10.17 -17.46
C PRO A 156 1.53 -10.48 -16.30
N GLY A 157 1.70 -11.77 -16.01
CA GLY A 157 2.61 -12.23 -14.95
C GLY A 157 2.06 -12.14 -13.52
N VAL A 158 0.80 -11.74 -13.33
CA VAL A 158 0.12 -11.78 -12.02
C VAL A 158 0.34 -13.12 -11.31
N GLY A 159 0.61 -13.06 -10.00
CA GLY A 159 0.85 -14.20 -9.12
C GLY A 159 2.13 -14.99 -9.41
N THR A 160 2.94 -14.58 -10.40
CA THR A 160 4.21 -15.23 -10.72
C THR A 160 5.38 -14.56 -10.00
N GLY A 161 6.43 -15.34 -9.79
CA GLY A 161 7.59 -14.91 -9.03
C GLY A 161 8.61 -16.02 -8.81
N SER A 162 9.63 -15.74 -7.99
CA SER A 162 10.60 -16.74 -7.56
C SER A 162 10.96 -16.56 -6.09
N ALA A 163 11.22 -17.68 -5.43
CA ALA A 163 11.75 -17.71 -4.07
C ALA A 163 13.04 -18.54 -4.00
N VAL A 164 13.93 -18.22 -3.07
CA VAL A 164 15.13 -18.97 -2.78
C VAL A 164 14.81 -20.01 -1.71
N CYS A 165 14.94 -21.30 -2.04
CA CYS A 165 14.50 -22.37 -1.16
C CYS A 165 15.22 -22.37 0.20
N SER A 166 16.53 -22.07 0.22
CA SER A 166 17.35 -22.13 1.43
C SER A 166 17.16 -20.97 2.41
N THR A 167 16.62 -19.84 1.96
CA THR A 167 16.46 -18.63 2.78
C THR A 167 15.02 -18.13 2.83
N GLY A 168 14.14 -18.63 1.97
CA GLY A 168 12.80 -18.11 1.77
C GLY A 168 12.77 -16.75 1.08
N ALA A 169 13.89 -16.23 0.58
CA ALA A 169 13.92 -14.90 -0.03
C ALA A 169 13.09 -14.86 -1.31
N VAL A 170 12.17 -13.92 -1.40
CA VAL A 170 11.36 -13.64 -2.58
C VAL A 170 12.02 -12.54 -3.39
N ASP A 171 12.49 -12.84 -4.59
CA ASP A 171 13.16 -11.84 -5.43
C ASP A 171 12.13 -10.90 -6.07
N SER A 172 11.04 -11.47 -6.57
CA SER A 172 9.91 -10.77 -7.17
C SER A 172 8.65 -11.64 -7.02
N LEU A 173 7.55 -11.02 -6.63
CA LEU A 173 6.20 -11.56 -6.67
C LEU A 173 5.27 -10.48 -7.21
N LEU A 174 4.79 -10.67 -8.43
CA LEU A 174 3.97 -9.69 -9.15
C LEU A 174 2.51 -9.81 -8.72
N LEU A 175 2.00 -8.84 -7.97
CA LEU A 175 0.60 -8.76 -7.54
C LEU A 175 -0.03 -7.43 -7.97
N PRO A 176 -0.04 -7.10 -9.28
CA PRO A 176 -0.60 -5.86 -9.78
C PRO A 176 -1.98 -5.59 -9.15
N LEU A 177 -2.20 -4.38 -8.65
CA LEU A 177 -3.42 -4.04 -7.91
C LEU A 177 -4.33 -3.15 -8.74
N ASP A 178 -5.63 -3.39 -8.63
CA ASP A 178 -6.68 -2.40 -8.80
C ASP A 178 -7.04 -1.90 -7.40
N SER A 179 -6.42 -0.80 -7.00
CA SER A 179 -6.71 -0.15 -5.73
C SER A 179 -8.03 0.59 -5.87
N GLN A 180 -9.11 -0.03 -5.41
CA GLN A 180 -10.45 0.56 -5.39
C GLN A 180 -10.52 1.67 -4.37
N VAL A 181 -10.90 2.85 -4.82
CA VAL A 181 -10.90 4.06 -4.00
C VAL A 181 -12.34 4.43 -3.65
N TYR A 182 -12.61 4.50 -2.35
CA TYR A 182 -13.89 4.95 -1.80
C TYR A 182 -13.68 6.26 -1.06
N LEU A 183 -14.26 7.34 -1.55
CA LEU A 183 -14.31 8.62 -0.86
C LEU A 183 -15.44 8.58 0.18
N THR A 184 -15.04 8.60 1.44
CA THR A 184 -15.93 8.38 2.58
C THR A 184 -15.97 9.62 3.47
N GLY A 185 -17.04 9.76 4.24
CA GLY A 185 -17.21 10.86 5.17
C GLY A 185 -18.64 11.01 5.67
N SER A 186 -18.79 11.87 6.67
CA SER A 186 -20.05 12.47 7.17
C SER A 186 -20.80 11.90 8.40
N SER A 187 -20.12 11.30 9.39
CA SER A 187 -20.63 11.33 10.79
C SER A 187 -19.53 11.06 11.83
N GLU A 188 -19.50 11.82 12.91
CA GLU A 188 -18.56 11.67 14.03
C GLU A 188 -18.87 10.42 14.89
N PRO A 189 -17.83 9.65 15.31
CA PRO A 189 -16.44 9.76 14.89
C PRO A 189 -16.26 9.30 13.42
N VAL A 190 -15.54 10.09 12.62
CA VAL A 190 -15.33 9.80 11.19
C VAL A 190 -14.60 8.47 11.03
N ARG A 191 -15.32 7.48 10.50
CA ARG A 191 -14.77 6.17 10.12
C ARG A 191 -14.47 6.18 8.63
N VAL A 192 -13.19 6.23 8.30
CA VAL A 192 -12.71 6.22 6.92
C VAL A 192 -13.01 4.86 6.28
N CYS A 193 -12.57 3.78 6.92
CA CYS A 193 -13.03 2.43 6.63
C CYS A 193 -13.93 1.94 7.76
N SER A 194 -14.86 1.05 7.43
CA SER A 194 -15.57 0.25 8.43
C SER A 194 -14.59 -0.69 9.12
N THR A 195 -14.78 -0.92 10.42
CA THR A 195 -13.85 -1.73 11.23
C THR A 195 -14.56 -2.90 11.88
N CYS A 196 -13.91 -4.05 12.00
CA CYS A 196 -14.34 -5.14 12.86
C CYS A 196 -13.86 -4.90 14.30
N VAL A 197 -14.72 -4.34 15.15
CA VAL A 197 -14.40 -3.94 16.52
C VAL A 197 -14.61 -5.11 17.49
N GLY A 198 -13.66 -5.27 18.42
CA GLY A 198 -13.71 -6.34 19.42
C GLY A 198 -13.45 -7.71 18.81
N GLY A 199 -13.81 -8.76 19.54
CA GLY A 199 -13.57 -10.14 19.14
C GLY A 199 -12.17 -10.65 19.44
N THR A 200 -11.93 -11.90 19.03
CA THR A 200 -10.67 -12.62 19.21
C THR A 200 -10.11 -12.97 17.84
N LEU A 201 -8.84 -12.63 17.61
CA LEU A 201 -8.19 -12.90 16.33
C LEU A 201 -8.27 -14.38 15.95
N GLY A 202 -8.59 -14.64 14.69
CA GLY A 202 -8.76 -16.01 14.17
C GLY A 202 -10.02 -16.73 14.66
N VAL A 203 -10.87 -16.10 15.47
CA VAL A 203 -12.17 -16.66 15.89
C VAL A 203 -13.27 -16.06 15.04
N CYS A 204 -13.88 -16.90 14.20
CA CYS A 204 -14.88 -16.50 13.23
C CYS A 204 -16.09 -15.81 13.88
N GLY A 205 -16.48 -14.65 13.33
CA GLY A 205 -17.65 -13.89 13.77
C GLY A 205 -17.58 -13.38 15.22
N SER A 206 -16.39 -13.34 15.83
CA SER A 206 -16.21 -12.91 17.22
C SER A 206 -16.23 -11.40 17.41
N GLY A 207 -16.02 -10.63 16.35
CA GLY A 207 -16.08 -9.18 16.35
C GLY A 207 -17.40 -8.66 15.80
N THR A 208 -17.57 -7.33 15.87
CA THR A 208 -18.74 -6.63 15.35
C THR A 208 -18.32 -5.48 14.45
N CYS A 209 -18.92 -5.36 13.27
CA CYS A 209 -18.66 -4.21 12.41
C CYS A 209 -19.09 -2.91 13.11
N GLY A 210 -18.17 -1.95 13.17
CA GLY A 210 -18.40 -0.57 13.57
C GLY A 210 -18.34 0.31 12.33
N GLY A 211 -19.50 0.74 11.86
CA GLY A 211 -19.71 1.54 10.67
C GLY A 211 -20.03 0.75 9.40
N GLY A 212 -20.42 1.50 8.37
CA GLY A 212 -20.74 0.99 7.05
C GLY A 212 -22.06 0.20 6.98
N PRO A 213 -22.34 -0.43 5.83
CA PRO A 213 -23.61 -1.12 5.60
C PRO A 213 -23.91 -2.29 6.53
N ARG A 214 -22.88 -2.82 7.18
CA ARG A 214 -22.96 -3.97 8.09
C ARG A 214 -22.80 -3.57 9.56
N ASP A 215 -22.99 -2.30 9.92
CA ASP A 215 -22.87 -1.82 11.31
C ASP A 215 -23.69 -2.68 12.29
N GLY A 216 -23.05 -3.11 13.38
CA GLY A 216 -23.64 -3.98 14.39
C GLY A 216 -23.71 -5.49 14.01
N LEU A 217 -23.35 -5.87 12.79
CA LEU A 217 -23.34 -7.29 12.38
C LEU A 217 -22.03 -8.00 12.71
N PRO A 218 -22.02 -9.35 12.83
CA PRO A 218 -20.81 -10.12 13.07
C PRO A 218 -19.77 -9.96 11.98
N CYS A 219 -18.51 -9.93 12.39
CA CYS A 219 -17.33 -9.96 11.53
C CYS A 219 -16.22 -10.78 12.18
N THR A 220 -15.28 -11.23 11.37
CA THR A 220 -14.04 -11.86 11.82
C THR A 220 -12.94 -10.80 11.82
N PRO A 221 -12.30 -10.53 12.97
CA PRO A 221 -11.13 -9.67 13.01
C PRO A 221 -9.97 -10.30 12.23
N GLU A 222 -9.51 -9.63 11.18
CA GLU A 222 -8.47 -10.15 10.27
C GLU A 222 -7.07 -9.59 10.53
N THR A 223 -6.91 -8.66 11.46
CA THR A 223 -5.62 -8.02 11.73
C THR A 223 -4.81 -8.80 12.75
N SER A 224 -3.58 -9.19 12.44
CA SER A 224 -2.62 -9.53 13.50
C SER A 224 -2.46 -8.38 14.51
N ALA A 225 -2.34 -8.67 15.81
CA ALA A 225 -2.45 -7.70 16.92
C ALA A 225 -1.28 -6.71 17.07
N LEU A 226 -0.82 -6.07 16.00
CA LEU A 226 0.46 -5.35 16.00
C LEU A 226 0.33 -3.84 16.21
N ASN A 227 -0.80 -3.21 15.90
CA ASN A 227 -1.06 -1.85 16.36
C ASN A 227 -2.56 -1.57 16.55
N ALA A 228 -2.87 -0.52 17.32
CA ALA A 228 -4.23 -0.09 17.62
C ALA A 228 -4.90 0.69 16.48
N SER A 229 -4.25 0.84 15.31
CA SER A 229 -4.84 1.56 14.18
C SER A 229 -5.84 0.67 13.47
N TYR A 230 -7.12 0.85 13.82
CA TYR A 230 -8.30 0.44 13.05
C TYR A 230 -8.30 -1.03 12.58
N PRO A 231 -8.98 -1.96 13.28
CA PRO A 231 -9.13 -3.32 12.77
C PRO A 231 -10.09 -3.31 11.57
N THR A 232 -9.63 -2.96 10.38
CA THR A 232 -10.43 -3.05 9.15
C THR A 232 -10.57 -4.53 8.74
N SER A 233 -11.64 -4.86 8.03
CA SER A 233 -11.91 -6.23 7.60
C SER A 233 -12.80 -6.18 6.37
N HIS A 234 -12.63 -7.11 5.43
CA HIS A 234 -13.55 -7.18 4.29
C HIS A 234 -14.94 -7.71 4.68
N ASP A 235 -15.11 -8.20 5.91
CA ASP A 235 -16.44 -8.50 6.46
C ASP A 235 -17.28 -7.24 6.72
N CYS A 236 -16.62 -6.07 6.76
CA CYS A 236 -17.23 -4.76 6.93
C CYS A 236 -16.93 -3.90 5.70
N PRO A 237 -17.80 -3.92 4.67
CA PRO A 237 -17.60 -3.15 3.45
C PRO A 237 -17.39 -1.64 3.73
N PRO A 238 -16.71 -0.92 2.82
CA PRO A 238 -16.53 0.52 2.95
C PRO A 238 -17.85 1.26 3.19
N PRO A 239 -17.85 2.35 3.97
CA PRO A 239 -19.04 3.16 4.19
C PRO A 239 -19.69 3.63 2.88
N ASN A 240 -21.02 3.48 2.80
CA ASN A 240 -21.84 3.86 1.66
C ASN A 240 -21.41 3.25 0.31
N ALA A 241 -20.72 2.10 0.33
CA ALA A 241 -20.31 1.40 -0.88
C ALA A 241 -21.55 1.05 -1.74
N PRO A 242 -21.46 1.14 -3.09
CA PRO A 242 -22.58 0.81 -3.97
C PRO A 242 -23.15 -0.59 -3.71
N GLY A 243 -24.46 -0.67 -3.53
CA GLY A 243 -25.13 -1.96 -3.26
C GLY A 243 -24.73 -2.60 -1.93
N ASP A 244 -24.19 -1.82 -1.00
CA ASP A 244 -23.76 -2.26 0.33
C ASP A 244 -22.65 -3.35 0.32
N GLN A 245 -21.87 -3.42 -0.77
CA GLN A 245 -20.85 -4.44 -1.01
C GLN A 245 -19.56 -3.84 -1.58
N ILE A 246 -18.46 -4.59 -1.49
CA ILE A 246 -17.22 -4.27 -2.22
C ILE A 246 -17.50 -4.48 -3.71
N VAL A 247 -17.17 -3.51 -4.56
CA VAL A 247 -17.45 -3.63 -6.00
C VAL A 247 -16.62 -4.77 -6.60
N SER A 248 -17.23 -5.55 -7.48
CA SER A 248 -16.61 -6.79 -7.97
C SER A 248 -15.44 -6.54 -8.88
N ASP A 249 -15.33 -5.39 -9.55
CA ASP A 249 -14.28 -5.06 -10.53
C ASP A 249 -13.90 -3.57 -10.42
N CYS A 250 -13.74 -2.88 -11.55
CA CYS A 250 -13.53 -1.44 -11.62
C CYS A 250 -14.64 -0.81 -12.46
N PRO A 251 -15.88 -0.75 -11.94
CA PRO A 251 -16.98 -0.11 -12.65
C PRO A 251 -16.75 1.41 -12.77
N GLU A 252 -17.65 2.09 -13.47
CA GLU A 252 -17.72 3.55 -13.44
C GLU A 252 -17.99 4.05 -12.01
N ALA A 253 -17.48 5.25 -11.70
CA ALA A 253 -17.66 5.88 -10.40
C ALA A 253 -19.16 5.99 -10.03
N SER A 254 -19.50 5.60 -8.81
CA SER A 254 -20.86 5.69 -8.28
C SER A 254 -20.88 5.76 -6.76
N GLY A 255 -21.70 6.66 -6.20
CA GLY A 255 -21.79 6.83 -4.74
C GLY A 255 -20.46 7.24 -4.12
N SER A 256 -20.01 6.51 -3.09
CA SER A 256 -18.69 6.71 -2.49
C SER A 256 -17.54 6.12 -3.31
N PHE A 257 -17.82 5.20 -4.24
CA PHE A 257 -16.79 4.61 -5.09
C PHE A 257 -16.46 5.59 -6.23
N ILE A 258 -15.20 5.99 -6.32
CA ILE A 258 -14.76 7.00 -7.29
C ILE A 258 -13.91 6.43 -8.43
N GLY A 259 -13.43 5.18 -8.30
CA GLY A 259 -12.65 4.51 -9.33
C GLY A 259 -11.56 3.60 -8.79
N CYS A 260 -10.78 3.04 -9.71
CA CYS A 260 -9.62 2.19 -9.41
C CYS A 260 -8.33 2.86 -9.85
N LEU A 261 -7.31 2.78 -9.01
CA LEU A 261 -5.95 3.15 -9.37
C LEU A 261 -5.16 1.88 -9.74
N PRO A 262 -4.67 1.75 -10.99
CA PRO A 262 -3.80 0.65 -11.35
C PRO A 262 -2.41 0.86 -10.73
N VAL A 263 -2.02 -0.02 -9.81
CA VAL A 263 -0.73 0.01 -9.14
C VAL A 263 0.08 -1.23 -9.55
N ASP A 264 1.26 -1.01 -10.10
CA ASP A 264 2.19 -2.09 -10.46
C ASP A 264 2.91 -2.58 -9.20
N PHE A 265 2.21 -3.41 -8.45
CA PHE A 265 2.69 -3.89 -7.17
C PHE A 265 3.57 -5.14 -7.37
N ASN A 266 4.87 -4.98 -7.16
CA ASN A 266 5.85 -6.05 -7.24
C ASN A 266 6.54 -6.19 -5.88
N LEU A 267 6.37 -7.33 -5.23
CA LEU A 267 6.88 -7.56 -3.89
C LEU A 267 8.25 -8.24 -3.93
N SER A 268 9.14 -7.83 -3.03
CA SER A 268 10.46 -8.45 -2.85
C SER A 268 10.83 -8.46 -1.38
N SER A 269 11.49 -9.51 -0.90
CA SER A 269 12.16 -9.52 0.40
C SER A 269 13.56 -8.89 0.35
N GLY A 270 14.01 -8.45 -0.85
CA GLY A 270 15.27 -7.76 -1.06
C GLY A 270 15.12 -6.23 -1.07
N THR A 271 16.13 -5.53 -1.58
CA THR A 271 16.07 -4.06 -1.74
C THR A 271 15.40 -3.69 -3.06
N GLN A 272 14.40 -2.81 -2.99
CA GLN A 272 13.84 -2.13 -4.15
C GLN A 272 14.23 -0.65 -4.14
N THR A 273 14.56 -0.12 -5.31
CA THR A 273 14.96 1.28 -5.47
C THR A 273 14.26 1.91 -6.66
N LEU A 274 13.63 3.06 -6.45
CA LEU A 274 13.16 3.96 -7.50
C LEU A 274 14.04 5.21 -7.52
N THR A 275 14.56 5.56 -8.69
CA THR A 275 15.38 6.76 -8.89
C THR A 275 14.63 7.78 -9.73
N SER A 276 14.72 9.06 -9.36
CA SER A 276 14.11 10.12 -10.14
C SER A 276 14.86 10.39 -11.45
N PHE A 277 14.14 10.84 -12.46
CA PHE A 277 14.67 11.41 -13.70
C PHE A 277 14.22 12.87 -13.85
N ALA A 278 14.80 13.55 -14.84
CA ALA A 278 14.48 14.93 -15.18
C ALA A 278 13.80 15.02 -16.56
N THR A 279 12.85 15.92 -16.67
CA THR A 279 12.17 16.35 -17.90
C THR A 279 12.37 17.84 -18.08
N ALA A 280 11.89 18.44 -19.18
CA ALA A 280 11.99 19.89 -19.35
C ALA A 280 11.21 20.66 -18.27
N ALA A 281 10.18 20.05 -17.68
CA ALA A 281 9.30 20.69 -16.71
C ALA A 281 9.64 20.42 -15.25
N GLN A 282 10.21 19.25 -14.94
CA GLN A 282 10.46 18.79 -13.57
C GLN A 282 11.81 18.07 -13.48
N ALA A 283 12.59 18.36 -12.44
CA ALA A 283 13.94 17.82 -12.27
C ALA A 283 14.00 16.51 -11.48
N ARG A 284 12.91 16.15 -10.77
CA ARG A 284 12.85 15.02 -9.83
C ARG A 284 11.53 14.27 -9.98
N VAL A 285 11.34 13.68 -11.14
CA VAL A 285 10.17 12.86 -11.45
C VAL A 285 10.50 11.40 -11.16
N PHE A 286 9.73 10.75 -10.30
CA PHE A 286 9.75 9.30 -10.08
C PHE A 286 8.72 8.60 -10.96
N CYS A 287 7.52 9.19 -11.09
CA CYS A 287 6.38 8.58 -11.74
C CYS A 287 5.79 9.51 -12.79
N GLY A 288 6.40 9.53 -13.97
CA GLY A 288 5.98 10.40 -15.07
C GLY A 288 4.69 9.92 -15.73
N PHE A 289 3.79 10.88 -15.95
CA PHE A 289 2.60 10.76 -16.77
C PHE A 289 2.49 11.95 -17.74
N CYS A 290 1.94 11.70 -18.93
CA CYS A 290 1.79 12.74 -19.94
C CYS A 290 0.76 13.79 -19.51
N PHE A 291 1.17 15.05 -19.55
CA PHE A 291 0.48 16.21 -19.01
C PHE A 291 0.34 17.30 -20.07
N ASP A 292 -0.84 17.91 -20.13
CA ASP A 292 -1.12 19.08 -20.95
C ASP A 292 -1.00 20.34 -20.09
N ALA A 293 0.05 21.13 -20.35
CA ALA A 293 0.33 22.36 -19.63
C ALA A 293 -0.69 23.48 -19.89
N ILE A 294 -1.52 23.36 -20.92
CA ILE A 294 -2.56 24.34 -21.26
C ILE A 294 -3.83 24.06 -20.47
N SER A 295 -4.33 22.82 -20.50
CA SER A 295 -5.54 22.44 -19.75
C SER A 295 -5.28 22.18 -18.26
N GLY A 296 -4.02 21.91 -17.88
CA GLY A 296 -3.63 21.63 -16.49
C GLY A 296 -3.99 20.21 -16.03
N GLY A 297 -4.13 19.27 -16.97
CA GLY A 297 -4.56 17.89 -16.70
C GLY A 297 -3.62 16.82 -17.27
N TYR A 298 -3.74 15.62 -16.72
CA TYR A 298 -3.08 14.43 -17.25
C TYR A 298 -3.91 13.77 -18.34
N GLU A 299 -3.24 13.10 -19.27
CA GLU A 299 -3.88 12.28 -20.29
C GLU A 299 -4.76 11.22 -19.62
N SER A 300 -5.97 10.98 -20.15
CA SER A 300 -6.90 9.94 -19.68
C SER A 300 -7.27 9.04 -20.87
N PRO A 301 -6.96 7.73 -20.82
CA PRO A 301 -6.34 6.98 -19.72
C PRO A 301 -4.89 7.39 -19.38
N PRO A 302 -4.37 7.06 -18.18
CA PRO A 302 -3.02 7.46 -17.77
C PRO A 302 -1.94 6.92 -18.71
N HIS A 303 -1.11 7.81 -19.24
CA HIS A 303 0.01 7.46 -20.11
C HIS A 303 1.32 7.63 -19.37
N ARG A 304 1.99 6.51 -19.04
CA ARG A 304 3.30 6.50 -18.37
C ARG A 304 4.39 7.05 -19.29
N CYS A 305 5.30 7.85 -18.75
CA CYS A 305 6.42 8.41 -19.49
C CYS A 305 7.67 8.51 -18.62
N THR A 306 8.82 8.56 -19.28
CA THR A 306 10.13 8.83 -18.69
C THR A 306 10.83 10.02 -19.34
N ALA A 307 10.30 10.52 -20.46
CA ALA A 307 10.73 11.74 -21.12
C ALA A 307 9.54 12.42 -21.82
N ASP A 308 9.68 13.72 -22.12
CA ASP A 308 8.65 14.48 -22.85
C ASP A 308 8.37 13.87 -24.25
N THR A 309 9.35 13.17 -24.83
CA THR A 309 9.21 12.50 -26.14
C THR A 309 8.28 11.29 -26.14
N ASP A 310 7.98 10.72 -24.96
CA ASP A 310 7.02 9.63 -24.84
C ASP A 310 5.58 10.16 -25.01
N CYS A 311 5.39 11.46 -24.76
CA CYS A 311 4.11 12.15 -24.77
C CYS A 311 3.81 12.72 -26.17
N THR A 312 3.26 11.87 -27.02
CA THR A 312 3.03 12.15 -28.45
C THR A 312 1.58 12.49 -28.80
N ASN A 313 0.67 12.45 -27.81
CA ASN A 313 -0.76 12.58 -28.02
C ASN A 313 -1.23 14.03 -27.86
N GLY A 314 -1.46 14.71 -28.99
CA GLY A 314 -2.07 16.04 -29.01
C GLY A 314 -1.31 17.07 -28.18
N ASN A 315 -1.97 17.67 -27.20
CA ASN A 315 -1.39 18.68 -26.31
C ASN A 315 -0.68 18.09 -25.08
N PHE A 316 -0.78 16.77 -24.84
CA PHE A 316 -0.05 16.10 -23.78
C PHE A 316 1.39 15.91 -24.24
N THR A 317 2.21 16.95 -24.09
CA THR A 317 3.59 16.99 -24.60
C THR A 317 4.63 17.05 -23.49
N SER A 318 4.22 16.95 -22.22
CA SER A 318 5.13 17.05 -21.09
C SER A 318 5.00 15.86 -20.16
N CYS A 319 6.12 15.25 -19.82
CA CYS A 319 6.18 14.18 -18.86
C CYS A 319 6.35 14.74 -17.44
N ARG A 320 5.36 14.51 -16.58
CA ARG A 320 5.30 15.09 -15.24
C ARG A 320 4.68 14.15 -14.22
N GLN A 321 4.99 14.36 -12.96
CA GLN A 321 4.16 13.92 -11.84
C GLN A 321 3.56 15.16 -11.15
N HIS A 322 2.77 15.00 -10.08
CA HIS A 322 2.09 16.13 -9.43
C HIS A 322 3.07 17.26 -9.06
N SER A 323 4.18 16.93 -8.41
CA SER A 323 5.23 17.89 -8.06
C SER A 323 6.63 17.25 -8.03
N ASN A 324 7.71 18.05 -8.04
CA ASN A 324 9.07 17.50 -7.91
C ASN A 324 9.24 16.75 -6.59
N GLY A 325 9.97 15.63 -6.62
CA GLY A 325 10.37 14.88 -5.42
C GLY A 325 9.36 13.80 -5.02
N ALA A 326 9.38 13.39 -3.76
CA ALA A 326 8.57 12.28 -3.26
C ALA A 326 8.23 12.45 -1.79
N PHE A 327 7.04 12.01 -1.40
CA PHE A 327 6.62 11.89 0.01
C PHE A 327 6.81 13.18 0.80
N ARG A 328 6.36 14.32 0.25
CA ARG A 328 6.54 15.67 0.82
C ARG A 328 8.00 16.15 0.89
N ASN A 329 8.93 15.47 0.25
CA ASN A 329 10.30 15.92 0.09
C ASN A 329 10.55 16.35 -1.38
N PRO A 330 10.56 17.66 -1.68
CA PRO A 330 10.74 18.14 -3.04
C PRO A 330 12.18 17.97 -3.55
N PHE A 331 13.09 17.51 -2.69
CA PHE A 331 14.50 17.24 -2.98
C PHE A 331 14.84 15.75 -3.09
N ALA A 332 13.86 14.86 -2.90
CA ALA A 332 14.10 13.43 -3.07
C ALA A 332 14.56 13.10 -4.50
N THR A 333 15.62 12.30 -4.60
CA THR A 333 16.16 11.79 -5.88
C THR A 333 16.17 10.27 -5.96
N SER A 334 15.99 9.60 -4.83
CA SER A 334 15.90 8.14 -4.72
C SER A 334 14.94 7.77 -3.60
N ILE A 335 14.22 6.67 -3.79
CA ILE A 335 13.44 5.96 -2.79
C ILE A 335 14.02 4.56 -2.74
N SER A 336 14.35 4.07 -1.54
CA SER A 336 14.83 2.71 -1.37
C SER A 336 14.15 2.08 -0.17
N GLU A 337 13.67 0.86 -0.33
CA GLU A 337 13.12 0.03 0.74
C GLU A 337 13.82 -1.31 0.72
N THR A 338 14.05 -1.89 1.90
CA THR A 338 14.69 -3.20 2.03
C THR A 338 13.80 -4.12 2.85
N GLY A 339 13.37 -5.21 2.23
CA GLY A 339 12.62 -6.26 2.90
C GLY A 339 13.52 -7.15 3.76
N THR A 340 12.90 -8.14 4.38
CA THR A 340 13.60 -9.16 5.17
C THR A 340 13.05 -10.54 4.82
N PRO A 341 13.88 -11.47 4.32
CA PRO A 341 13.44 -12.83 4.07
C PRO A 341 13.32 -13.60 5.40
N PRO A 342 12.65 -14.78 5.40
CA PRO A 342 12.59 -15.65 6.57
C PRO A 342 13.95 -16.10 7.11
N ASN A 343 14.97 -16.18 6.25
CA ASN A 343 16.30 -16.71 6.54
C ASN A 343 16.30 -18.18 7.01
N VAL A 344 15.33 -18.96 6.53
CA VAL A 344 15.19 -20.39 6.79
C VAL A 344 14.83 -21.14 5.51
N CYS A 345 15.03 -22.46 5.51
CA CYS A 345 14.59 -23.30 4.41
C CYS A 345 13.06 -23.37 4.38
N ILE A 346 12.45 -23.19 3.21
CA ILE A 346 10.99 -23.13 3.02
C ILE A 346 10.38 -24.42 2.45
N ASP A 347 11.12 -25.53 2.51
CA ASP A 347 10.69 -26.85 2.04
C ASP A 347 9.81 -27.62 3.06
N ASP A 348 9.55 -27.03 4.22
CA ASP A 348 8.80 -27.62 5.33
C ASP A 348 7.28 -27.47 5.21
N GLY A 349 6.81 -26.68 4.23
CA GLY A 349 5.38 -26.35 4.04
C GLY A 349 4.78 -25.52 5.19
N ALA A 350 5.63 -24.97 6.07
CA ALA A 350 5.23 -24.12 7.17
C ALA A 350 5.00 -22.68 6.72
N SER A 351 4.38 -21.91 7.61
CA SER A 351 4.22 -20.48 7.48
C SER A 351 5.48 -19.78 8.01
N HIS A 352 6.05 -18.87 7.23
CA HIS A 352 7.28 -18.18 7.57
C HIS A 352 7.08 -16.66 7.62
N PRO A 353 7.55 -15.98 8.68
CA PRO A 353 7.47 -14.53 8.75
C PRO A 353 8.49 -13.89 7.79
N GLU A 354 8.05 -12.86 7.07
CA GLU A 354 8.91 -12.07 6.19
C GLU A 354 8.43 -10.62 6.13
N THR A 355 9.28 -9.73 5.63
CA THR A 355 8.88 -8.38 5.22
C THR A 355 9.12 -8.22 3.74
N LEU A 356 8.04 -8.04 2.99
CA LEU A 356 8.10 -7.74 1.58
C LEU A 356 8.00 -6.22 1.39
N VAL A 357 8.82 -5.68 0.49
CA VAL A 357 8.80 -4.26 0.13
C VAL A 357 8.40 -4.09 -1.32
N SER A 358 7.90 -2.91 -1.66
CA SER A 358 7.55 -2.54 -3.03
C SER A 358 7.63 -1.04 -3.22
N ALA A 359 8.34 -0.61 -4.25
CA ALA A 359 8.39 0.77 -4.69
C ALA A 359 7.69 0.88 -6.05
N PHE A 360 6.65 1.70 -6.15
CA PHE A 360 5.72 1.72 -7.28
C PHE A 360 5.28 3.12 -7.67
N CYS A 361 4.50 3.22 -8.75
CA CYS A 361 3.89 4.46 -9.20
C CYS A 361 2.38 4.42 -9.05
N ILE A 362 1.82 5.54 -8.57
CA ILE A 362 0.38 5.75 -8.48
C ILE A 362 -0.02 6.76 -9.57
N PRO A 363 -0.92 6.38 -10.49
CA PRO A 363 -1.43 7.27 -11.54
C PRO A 363 -2.36 8.36 -10.98
N PRO A 364 -2.73 9.38 -11.79
CA PRO A 364 -3.81 10.28 -11.41
C PRO A 364 -5.11 9.50 -11.15
N SER A 365 -5.84 9.87 -10.10
CA SER A 365 -7.21 9.42 -9.87
C SER A 365 -8.23 10.19 -10.70
N TYR A 366 -7.83 11.37 -11.21
CA TYR A 366 -8.71 12.36 -11.85
C TYR A 366 -9.80 12.92 -10.93
N ASP A 367 -9.71 12.64 -9.63
CA ASP A 367 -10.60 13.20 -8.63
C ASP A 367 -9.99 14.50 -8.04
N PRO A 368 -10.74 15.62 -8.07
CA PRO A 368 -10.23 16.93 -7.66
C PRO A 368 -10.02 17.07 -6.15
N ILE A 369 -10.42 16.08 -5.34
CA ILE A 369 -10.18 16.04 -3.90
C ILE A 369 -8.97 15.15 -3.60
N ILE A 370 -8.90 13.98 -4.23
CA ILE A 370 -7.87 12.98 -3.94
C ILE A 370 -6.53 13.34 -4.54
N ASP A 371 -6.46 13.74 -5.81
CA ASP A 371 -5.18 14.05 -6.45
C ASP A 371 -4.40 15.16 -5.72
N PRO A 372 -5.01 16.31 -5.37
CA PRO A 372 -4.28 17.33 -4.60
C PRO A 372 -4.05 16.92 -3.14
N SER A 373 -4.94 16.13 -2.52
CA SER A 373 -4.75 15.70 -1.12
C SER A 373 -3.66 14.65 -0.97
N GLY A 374 -3.52 13.76 -1.96
CA GLY A 374 -2.55 12.68 -2.00
C GLY A 374 -1.29 13.01 -2.80
N GLU A 375 -1.21 14.19 -3.42
CA GLU A 375 -0.13 14.56 -4.35
C GLU A 375 0.05 13.53 -5.48
N LEU A 376 -1.07 13.13 -6.09
CA LEU A 376 -1.14 12.15 -7.17
C LEU A 376 -1.25 12.85 -8.54
N PRO A 377 -0.62 12.32 -9.61
CA PRO A 377 0.24 11.13 -9.62
C PRO A 377 1.56 11.35 -8.90
N GLY A 378 2.10 10.27 -8.35
CA GLY A 378 3.35 10.29 -7.61
C GLY A 378 3.86 8.89 -7.27
N PRO A 379 5.06 8.80 -6.70
CA PRO A 379 5.59 7.53 -6.23
C PRO A 379 4.80 6.98 -5.05
N GLY A 380 4.93 5.67 -4.84
CA GLY A 380 4.51 4.93 -3.66
C GLY A 380 5.63 4.00 -3.19
N ALA A 381 5.69 3.75 -1.89
CA ALA A 381 6.63 2.83 -1.27
C ALA A 381 5.97 2.20 -0.05
N VAL A 382 6.14 0.89 0.14
CA VAL A 382 5.54 0.18 1.26
C VAL A 382 6.41 -0.96 1.75
N ALA A 383 6.56 -1.05 3.07
CA ALA A 383 7.05 -2.23 3.77
C ALA A 383 5.89 -3.01 4.39
N LEU A 384 5.72 -4.25 3.95
CA LEU A 384 4.66 -5.17 4.33
C LEU A 384 5.24 -6.36 5.08
N PRO A 385 5.35 -6.24 6.41
CA PRO A 385 5.61 -7.41 7.23
C PRO A 385 4.41 -8.35 7.15
N GLY A 386 4.65 -9.66 7.15
CA GLY A 386 3.61 -10.63 6.84
C GLY A 386 4.06 -12.05 7.10
N THR A 387 3.20 -12.99 6.70
CA THR A 387 3.54 -14.41 6.71
C THR A 387 3.30 -14.98 5.32
N ALA A 388 4.32 -15.58 4.73
CA ALA A 388 4.17 -16.34 3.49
C ALA A 388 4.04 -17.83 3.78
N LYS A 389 3.22 -18.48 2.95
CA LYS A 389 3.13 -19.94 2.90
C LYS A 389 3.18 -20.41 1.46
N PHE A 390 4.09 -21.33 1.19
CA PHE A 390 4.23 -21.95 -0.12
C PHE A 390 3.46 -23.26 -0.15
N ILE A 391 2.66 -23.46 -1.21
CA ILE A 391 1.86 -24.68 -1.40
C ILE A 391 2.20 -25.35 -2.73
N PRO A 392 2.07 -26.69 -2.83
CA PRO A 392 2.33 -27.42 -4.07
C PRO A 392 1.41 -27.06 -5.24
#